data_AF-A0A535P323-F1
#
_entry.id   AF-A0A535P323-F1
#
_cell.length_a   1.000
_cell.length_b   1.000
_cell.length_c   1.000
_cell.angle_alpha   90.00
_cell.angle_beta   90.00
_cell.angle_gamma   90.00
#
_symmetry.space_group_name_H-M   'P 1'
#
loop_
_entity.id
_entity.type
_entity.pdbx_description
1 polymer ?
#
loop_
_entity_poly.entity_id
_entity_poly.type
_entity_poly.pdbx_seq_one_letter_code
_entity_poly.pdbx_strand_id
1 'polypeptide(L)'
;MPKLGYGKKWQNFEGVIKKAMVACTETGNIIELHFTDASKSSPMPHGGVREIKNYYLSRLACYLIAMNGNPRKIEIAAAQNYFAITTRTHEIHQLRMEQEQRLETRLKVSESFKLLAETATSLRAGLSEEQDLHTLACSSCARHWKNQNLAGVKPLLVTTSKQTRGPASHKRPRL
;
A
#
# COMPACT_ATOMS: atom_id res chain seq x y z
N MET A 1 2.57 -44.24 -7.79
CA MET A 1 2.05 -43.48 -8.94
C MET A 1 3.00 -42.33 -9.27
N PRO A 2 3.37 -42.09 -10.54
CA PRO A 2 4.16 -40.91 -10.92
C PRO A 2 3.33 -39.64 -10.69
N LYS A 3 3.88 -38.66 -9.95
CA LYS A 3 3.12 -37.52 -9.42
C LYS A 3 2.76 -36.42 -10.45
N LEU A 4 3.34 -36.43 -11.65
CA LEU A 4 3.19 -35.37 -12.66
C LEU A 4 2.84 -35.88 -14.08
N GLY A 5 2.50 -37.15 -14.25
CA GLY A 5 2.00 -37.66 -15.55
C GLY A 5 3.03 -37.79 -16.70
N TYR A 6 4.33 -37.57 -16.47
CA TYR A 6 5.38 -37.66 -17.52
C TYR A 6 5.81 -39.09 -17.91
N GLY A 7 5.22 -40.11 -17.30
CA GLY A 7 5.50 -41.52 -17.61
C GLY A 7 6.84 -42.02 -17.06
N LYS A 8 7.33 -43.16 -17.57
CA LYS A 8 8.55 -43.83 -17.08
C LYS A 8 9.87 -43.22 -17.59
N LYS A 9 9.82 -42.37 -18.62
CA LYS A 9 11.03 -41.78 -19.24
C LYS A 9 11.38 -40.44 -18.59
N TRP A 10 12.51 -40.41 -17.88
CA TRP A 10 13.04 -39.21 -17.21
C TRP A 10 13.29 -38.03 -18.16
N GLN A 11 13.73 -38.29 -19.37
CA GLN A 11 14.07 -37.28 -20.39
C GLN A 11 12.89 -36.31 -20.70
N ASN A 12 11.66 -36.82 -20.63
CA ASN A 12 10.47 -35.98 -20.87
C ASN A 12 10.27 -34.93 -19.78
N PHE A 13 10.71 -35.23 -18.55
CA PHE A 13 10.59 -34.35 -17.40
C PHE A 13 11.79 -33.40 -17.28
N GLU A 14 12.99 -33.82 -17.70
CA GLU A 14 14.18 -32.98 -17.72
C GLU A 14 13.97 -31.67 -18.52
N GLY A 15 13.23 -31.73 -19.63
CA GLY A 15 12.87 -30.53 -20.40
C GLY A 15 12.05 -29.51 -19.60
N VAL A 16 11.18 -29.96 -18.70
CA VAL A 16 10.36 -29.08 -17.84
C VAL A 16 11.21 -28.45 -16.74
N ILE A 17 12.13 -29.22 -16.15
CA ILE A 17 13.07 -28.72 -15.15
C ILE A 17 13.92 -27.59 -15.74
N LYS A 18 14.47 -27.78 -16.95
CA LYS A 18 15.25 -26.74 -17.63
C LYS A 18 14.45 -25.45 -17.85
N LYS A 19 13.20 -25.56 -18.29
CA LYS A 19 12.31 -24.39 -18.42
C LYS A 19 12.08 -23.69 -17.08
N ALA A 20 11.89 -24.47 -16.01
CA ALA A 20 11.69 -23.93 -14.66
C ALA A 20 12.96 -23.24 -14.13
N MET A 21 14.15 -23.75 -14.42
CA MET A 21 15.42 -23.11 -14.07
C MET A 21 15.58 -21.76 -14.78
N VAL A 22 15.24 -21.68 -16.07
CA VAL A 22 15.23 -20.40 -16.82
C VAL A 22 14.24 -19.43 -16.19
N ALA A 23 13.02 -19.85 -15.90
CA ALA A 23 12.06 -18.98 -15.22
C ALA A 23 12.58 -18.49 -13.85
N CYS A 24 13.29 -19.35 -13.12
CA CYS A 24 13.89 -19.03 -11.83
C CYS A 24 14.92 -17.91 -11.95
N THR A 25 15.83 -17.98 -12.93
CA THR A 25 16.85 -16.95 -13.18
C THR A 25 16.24 -15.65 -13.64
N GLU A 26 15.28 -15.70 -14.56
CA GLU A 26 14.63 -14.49 -15.08
C GLU A 26 13.84 -13.75 -13.99
N THR A 27 13.38 -14.46 -12.95
CA THR A 27 12.72 -13.85 -11.78
C THR A 27 13.73 -13.32 -10.74
N GLY A 28 15.03 -13.39 -11.02
CA GLY A 28 16.09 -12.92 -10.12
C GLY A 28 16.43 -13.86 -8.97
N ASN A 29 16.02 -15.14 -9.04
CA ASN A 29 16.35 -16.13 -8.01
C ASN A 29 17.61 -16.91 -8.38
N ILE A 30 18.35 -17.35 -7.36
CA ILE A 30 19.57 -18.16 -7.50
C ILE A 30 19.16 -19.63 -7.73
N ILE A 31 19.59 -20.22 -8.86
CA ILE A 31 19.20 -21.59 -9.24
C ILE A 31 19.64 -22.59 -8.18
N GLU A 32 20.86 -22.49 -7.68
CA GLU A 32 21.50 -23.48 -6.81
C GLU A 32 20.78 -23.66 -5.48
N LEU A 33 20.10 -22.61 -5.00
CA LEU A 33 19.26 -22.62 -3.79
C LEU A 33 17.92 -23.34 -3.99
N HIS A 34 17.52 -23.57 -5.24
CA HIS A 34 16.20 -24.09 -5.58
C HIS A 34 16.24 -25.41 -6.34
N PHE A 35 17.30 -25.65 -7.10
CA PHE A 35 17.56 -26.86 -7.88
C PHE A 35 18.95 -27.38 -7.53
N THR A 36 19.06 -28.08 -6.40
CA THR A 36 20.34 -28.65 -5.95
C THR A 36 20.54 -30.02 -6.58
N ASP A 37 21.70 -30.26 -7.20
CA ASP A 37 22.02 -31.54 -7.80
C ASP A 37 22.16 -32.64 -6.73
N ALA A 38 21.50 -33.78 -6.96
CA ALA A 38 21.48 -34.96 -6.10
C ALA A 38 21.80 -36.24 -6.90
N SER A 39 22.45 -36.08 -8.05
CA SER A 39 22.75 -37.15 -9.00
C SER A 39 23.46 -38.33 -8.33
N LYS A 40 23.05 -39.55 -8.70
CA LYS A 40 23.61 -40.80 -8.16
C LYS A 40 24.21 -41.63 -9.27
N SER A 41 25.40 -42.18 -9.05
CA SER A 41 26.01 -43.19 -9.92
C SER A 41 25.42 -44.57 -9.64
N SER A 42 25.00 -45.29 -10.67
CA SER A 42 24.55 -46.68 -10.57
C SER A 42 25.43 -47.60 -11.44
N PRO A 43 25.89 -48.74 -10.91
CA PRO A 43 26.59 -49.74 -11.72
C PRO A 43 25.64 -50.39 -12.73
N MET A 44 26.17 -50.72 -13.91
CA MET A 44 25.46 -51.37 -15.01
C MET A 44 25.91 -52.83 -15.13
N PRO A 45 25.06 -53.76 -15.63
CA PRO A 45 25.39 -55.18 -15.74
C PRO A 45 26.66 -55.55 -16.55
N HIS A 46 27.23 -54.61 -17.30
CA HIS A 46 28.43 -54.83 -18.14
C HIS A 46 29.61 -53.90 -17.76
N GLY A 47 29.72 -53.54 -16.48
CA GLY A 47 30.86 -52.78 -15.96
C GLY A 47 30.86 -51.27 -16.26
N GLY A 48 29.81 -50.76 -16.92
CA GLY A 48 29.60 -49.32 -17.08
C GLY A 48 28.99 -48.66 -15.83
N VAL A 49 29.18 -47.35 -15.69
CA VAL A 49 28.49 -46.53 -14.69
C VAL A 49 27.48 -45.64 -15.39
N ARG A 50 26.24 -45.61 -14.90
CA ARG A 50 25.23 -44.65 -15.35
C ARG A 50 24.96 -43.63 -14.27
N GLU A 51 25.08 -42.36 -14.63
CA GLU A 51 24.61 -41.27 -13.79
C GLU A 51 23.09 -41.12 -13.92
N ILE A 52 22.42 -41.14 -12.78
CA ILE A 52 21.00 -40.88 -12.65
C ILE A 52 20.87 -39.47 -12.11
N LYS A 53 20.47 -38.53 -12.98
CA LYS A 53 20.22 -37.14 -12.59
C LYS A 53 19.07 -37.07 -11.59
N ASN A 54 19.32 -36.44 -10.45
CA ASN A 54 18.31 -36.15 -9.44
C ASN A 54 18.50 -34.72 -8.94
N TYR A 55 17.43 -34.12 -8.43
CA TYR A 55 17.47 -32.78 -7.86
C TYR A 55 16.73 -32.75 -6.53
N TYR A 56 17.26 -32.01 -5.57
CA TYR A 56 16.47 -31.48 -4.46
C TYR A 56 15.83 -30.17 -4.89
N LEU A 57 14.51 -30.09 -4.67
CA LEU A 57 13.69 -28.99 -5.14
C LEU A 57 13.15 -28.21 -3.95
N SER A 58 13.32 -26.89 -3.97
CA SER A 58 12.59 -26.00 -3.06
C SER A 58 11.09 -25.98 -3.39
N ARG A 59 10.28 -25.45 -2.47
CA ARG A 59 8.85 -25.21 -2.73
C ARG A 59 8.64 -24.33 -3.98
N LEU A 60 9.49 -23.29 -4.14
CA LEU A 60 9.44 -22.41 -5.31
C LEU A 60 9.74 -23.16 -6.60
N ALA A 61 10.79 -24.00 -6.62
CA ALA A 61 11.14 -24.81 -7.78
C ALA A 61 9.98 -25.73 -8.20
N CYS A 62 9.32 -26.38 -7.24
CA CYS A 62 8.14 -27.21 -7.50
C CYS A 62 7.01 -26.43 -8.17
N TYR A 63 6.75 -25.18 -7.75
CA TYR A 63 5.75 -24.32 -8.37
C TYR A 63 6.14 -23.92 -9.80
N LEU A 64 7.40 -23.53 -10.02
CA LEU A 64 7.91 -23.20 -11.35
C LEU A 64 7.84 -24.39 -12.30
N ILE A 65 8.12 -25.61 -11.83
CA ILE A 65 7.96 -26.85 -12.62
C ILE A 65 6.50 -27.06 -13.00
N ALA A 66 5.56 -26.88 -12.06
CA ALA A 66 4.15 -27.06 -12.34
C ALA A 66 3.63 -26.01 -13.35
N MET A 67 4.05 -24.76 -13.21
CA MET A 67 3.67 -23.68 -14.13
C MET A 67 4.21 -23.89 -15.56
N ASN A 68 5.46 -24.34 -15.69
CA ASN A 68 6.13 -24.55 -16.99
C ASN A 68 5.90 -25.96 -17.59
N GLY A 69 5.06 -26.77 -16.97
CA GLY A 69 4.75 -28.12 -17.42
C GLY A 69 3.86 -28.19 -18.67
N ASN A 70 3.77 -29.38 -19.27
CA ASN A 70 2.86 -29.66 -20.37
C ASN A 70 1.40 -29.73 -19.88
N PRO A 71 0.51 -28.81 -20.32
CA PRO A 71 -0.88 -28.77 -19.87
C PRO A 71 -1.72 -29.96 -20.33
N ARG A 72 -1.22 -30.78 -21.28
CA ARG A 72 -1.89 -32.04 -21.67
C ARG A 72 -1.83 -33.11 -20.58
N LYS A 73 -1.04 -32.89 -19.51
CA LYS A 73 -0.99 -33.78 -18.35
C LYS A 73 -2.01 -33.32 -17.30
N ILE A 74 -2.89 -34.22 -16.88
CA ILE A 74 -4.00 -33.91 -15.97
C ILE A 74 -3.47 -33.32 -14.65
N GLU A 75 -2.36 -33.84 -14.14
CA GLU A 75 -1.74 -33.37 -12.90
C GLU A 75 -1.21 -31.93 -13.02
N ILE A 76 -0.65 -31.59 -14.18
CA ILE A 76 -0.17 -30.23 -14.46
C ILE A 76 -1.36 -29.27 -14.65
N ALA A 77 -2.38 -29.67 -15.41
CA ALA A 77 -3.59 -28.88 -15.61
C ALA A 77 -4.30 -28.60 -14.28
N ALA A 78 -4.38 -29.60 -13.39
CA ALA A 78 -4.94 -29.45 -12.05
C ALA A 78 -4.15 -28.44 -11.20
N ALA A 79 -2.82 -28.49 -11.24
CA ALA A 79 -1.96 -27.54 -10.54
C ALA A 79 -2.14 -26.10 -11.10
N GLN A 80 -2.18 -25.95 -12.42
CA GLN A 80 -2.43 -24.64 -13.07
C GLN A 80 -3.79 -24.08 -12.68
N ASN A 81 -4.84 -24.90 -12.66
CA ASN A 81 -6.16 -24.49 -12.20
C ASN A 81 -6.15 -24.06 -10.73
N TYR A 82 -5.47 -24.81 -9.86
CA TYR A 82 -5.31 -24.45 -8.46
C TYR A 82 -4.63 -23.08 -8.30
N PHE A 83 -3.56 -22.80 -9.05
CA PHE A 83 -2.88 -21.52 -9.01
C PHE A 83 -3.76 -20.38 -9.54
N ALA A 84 -4.51 -20.60 -10.62
CA ALA A 84 -5.44 -19.60 -11.15
C ALA A 84 -6.51 -19.21 -10.12
N ILE A 85 -7.15 -20.19 -9.47
CA ILE A 85 -8.18 -19.95 -8.45
C ILE A 85 -7.58 -19.30 -7.19
N THR A 86 -6.41 -19.77 -6.77
CA THR A 86 -5.73 -19.27 -5.57
C THR A 86 -5.29 -17.82 -5.75
N THR A 87 -4.73 -17.49 -6.91
CA THR A 87 -4.32 -16.11 -7.24
C THR A 87 -5.52 -15.18 -7.21
N ARG A 88 -6.64 -15.56 -7.83
CA ARG A 88 -7.86 -14.76 -7.81
C ARG A 88 -8.42 -14.55 -6.40
N THR A 89 -8.42 -15.60 -5.59
CA THR A 89 -8.85 -15.52 -4.19
C THR A 89 -7.96 -14.56 -3.41
N HIS A 90 -6.64 -14.63 -3.64
CA HIS A 90 -5.67 -13.76 -2.98
C HIS A 90 -5.81 -12.29 -3.39
N GLU A 91 -5.99 -12.00 -4.69
CA GLU A 91 -6.25 -10.65 -5.20
C GLU A 91 -7.49 -10.02 -4.54
N ILE A 92 -8.61 -10.78 -4.47
CA ILE A 92 -9.83 -10.30 -3.83
C ILE A 92 -9.61 -10.04 -2.33
N HIS A 93 -8.87 -10.94 -1.67
CA HIS A 93 -8.54 -10.75 -0.25
C HIS A 93 -7.70 -9.48 -0.05
N GLN A 94 -6.68 -9.25 -0.87
CA GLN A 94 -5.85 -8.03 -0.81
C GLN A 94 -6.69 -6.76 -1.01
N LEU A 95 -7.60 -6.75 -1.99
CA LEU A 95 -8.51 -5.62 -2.22
C LEU A 95 -9.41 -5.33 -1.01
N ARG A 96 -9.93 -6.36 -0.36
CA ARG A 96 -10.74 -6.20 0.87
C ARG A 96 -9.92 -5.60 2.01
N MET A 97 -8.72 -6.16 2.24
CA MET A 97 -7.81 -5.65 3.27
C MET A 97 -7.45 -4.18 3.04
N GLU A 98 -7.17 -3.79 1.80
CA GLU A 98 -6.88 -2.39 1.46
C GLU A 98 -8.08 -1.46 1.72
N GLN A 99 -9.29 -1.91 1.37
CA GLN A 99 -10.52 -1.15 1.63
C GLN A 99 -10.77 -0.96 3.14
N GLU A 100 -10.57 -2.01 3.93
CA GLU A 100 -10.68 -1.97 5.39
C GLU A 100 -9.66 -0.99 5.99
N GLN A 101 -8.40 -1.10 5.59
CA GLN A 101 -7.33 -0.18 6.03
C GLN A 101 -7.64 1.28 5.68
N ARG A 102 -8.19 1.53 4.48
CA ARG A 102 -8.60 2.87 4.06
C ARG A 102 -9.73 3.43 4.93
N LEU A 103 -10.72 2.60 5.26
CA LEU A 103 -11.82 3.00 6.13
C LEU A 103 -11.33 3.27 7.54
N GLU A 104 -10.50 2.40 8.09
CA GLU A 104 -9.89 2.57 9.41
C GLU A 104 -9.09 3.88 9.49
N THR A 105 -8.28 4.17 8.47
CA THR A 105 -7.50 5.42 8.40
C THR A 105 -8.42 6.64 8.38
N ARG A 106 -9.52 6.61 7.62
CA ARG A 106 -10.50 7.72 7.57
C ARG A 106 -11.18 7.94 8.93
N LEU A 107 -11.51 6.87 9.64
CA LEU A 107 -12.11 6.96 10.97
C LEU A 107 -11.12 7.61 11.95
N LYS A 108 -9.86 7.14 12.00
CA LYS A 108 -8.81 7.73 12.83
C LYS A 108 -8.58 9.22 12.55
N VAL A 109 -8.57 9.61 11.27
CA VAL A 109 -8.43 11.01 10.87
C VAL A 109 -9.64 11.85 11.32
N SER A 110 -10.85 11.33 11.15
CA SER A 110 -12.08 11.99 11.61
C SER A 110 -12.11 12.18 13.14
N GLU A 111 -11.74 11.14 13.89
CA GLU A 111 -11.62 11.19 15.35
C GLU A 111 -10.56 12.22 15.79
N SER A 112 -9.40 12.22 15.13
CA SER A 112 -8.34 13.20 15.39
C SER A 112 -8.82 14.63 15.11
N PHE A 113 -9.57 14.87 14.03
CA PHE A 113 -10.15 16.19 13.74
C PHE A 113 -11.17 16.64 14.78
N LYS A 114 -11.99 15.72 15.32
CA LYS A 114 -12.92 16.03 16.42
C LYS A 114 -12.17 16.46 17.68
N LEU A 115 -11.17 15.69 18.09
CA LEU A 115 -10.34 16.01 19.25
C LEU A 115 -9.60 17.35 19.09
N LEU A 116 -9.07 17.63 17.90
CA LEU A 116 -8.44 18.93 17.58
C LEU A 116 -9.45 20.09 17.62
N ALA A 117 -10.68 19.88 17.14
CA ALA A 117 -11.72 20.90 17.20
C ALA A 117 -12.16 21.17 18.65
N GLU A 118 -12.35 20.14 19.46
CA GLU A 118 -12.72 20.24 20.89
C GLU A 118 -11.63 20.94 21.72
N THR A 119 -10.35 20.63 21.46
CA THR A 119 -9.22 21.33 22.11
C THR A 119 -9.11 22.79 21.67
N ALA A 120 -9.36 23.09 20.40
CA ALA A 120 -9.36 24.47 19.91
C ALA A 120 -10.52 25.30 20.49
N THR A 121 -11.71 24.74 20.65
CA THR A 121 -12.85 25.45 21.26
C THR A 121 -12.64 25.69 22.76
N SER A 122 -12.09 24.72 23.50
CA SER A 122 -11.79 24.90 24.93
C SER A 122 -10.67 25.92 25.17
N LEU A 123 -9.62 25.93 24.35
CA LEU A 123 -8.58 26.97 24.37
C LEU A 123 -9.17 28.34 24.07
N ARG A 124 -10.06 28.46 23.08
CA ARG A 124 -10.73 29.73 22.77
C ARG A 124 -11.60 30.22 23.93
N ALA A 125 -12.29 29.32 24.64
CA ALA A 125 -13.06 29.67 25.82
C ALA A 125 -12.16 30.15 26.98
N GLY A 126 -10.98 29.55 27.15
CA GLY A 126 -9.98 30.03 28.11
C GLY A 126 -9.43 31.42 27.77
N LEU A 127 -9.23 31.73 26.49
CA LEU A 127 -8.77 33.06 26.05
C LEU A 127 -9.84 34.16 26.21
N SER A 128 -11.13 33.82 26.20
CA SER A 128 -12.19 34.80 26.51
C SER A 128 -12.20 35.23 27.97
N GLU A 129 -11.85 34.35 28.92
CA GLU A 129 -11.79 34.74 30.34
C GLU A 129 -10.62 35.70 30.63
N GLU A 130 -9.52 35.62 29.87
CA GLU A 130 -8.36 36.51 30.03
C GLU A 130 -8.55 37.86 29.30
N GLN A 131 -9.33 37.89 28.21
CA GLN A 131 -9.68 39.12 27.49
C GLN A 131 -10.74 39.99 28.20
N ASP A 132 -11.56 39.41 29.08
CA ASP A 132 -12.55 40.16 29.85
C ASP A 132 -11.90 41.14 30.86
N LEU A 133 -10.73 40.80 31.43
CA LEU A 133 -9.96 41.76 32.24
C LEU A 133 -9.38 42.92 31.41
N HIS A 134 -8.86 42.64 30.21
CA HIS A 134 -8.27 43.66 29.35
C HIS A 134 -9.32 44.61 28.73
N THR A 135 -10.53 44.10 28.47
CA THR A 135 -11.65 44.88 27.93
C THR A 135 -12.31 45.76 29.00
N LEU A 136 -12.41 45.27 30.25
CA LEU A 136 -12.83 46.09 31.39
C LEU A 136 -11.83 47.22 31.68
N ALA A 137 -10.52 46.93 31.63
CA ALA A 137 -9.48 47.94 31.75
C ALA A 137 -9.56 49.01 30.64
N CYS A 138 -9.79 48.59 29.39
CA CYS A 138 -9.96 49.49 28.24
C CYS A 138 -11.24 50.35 28.33
N SER A 139 -12.36 49.81 28.83
CA SER A 139 -13.61 50.56 29.02
C SER A 139 -13.53 51.64 30.11
N SER A 140 -12.66 51.45 31.11
CA SER A 140 -12.38 52.45 32.14
C SER A 140 -11.49 53.59 31.59
N CYS A 141 -10.48 53.24 30.80
CA CYS A 141 -9.57 54.19 30.16
C CYS A 141 -10.28 55.01 29.04
N ALA A 142 -11.16 54.36 28.26
CA ALA A 142 -11.98 55.04 27.25
C ALA A 142 -13.01 56.02 27.83
N ARG A 143 -13.60 55.70 29.00
CA ARG A 143 -14.48 56.64 29.74
C ARG A 143 -13.70 57.82 30.31
N HIS A 144 -12.49 57.59 30.79
CA HIS A 144 -11.60 58.64 31.30
C HIS A 144 -11.16 59.60 30.18
N TRP A 145 -10.80 59.07 28.99
CA TRP A 145 -10.43 59.87 27.82
C TRP A 145 -11.61 60.70 27.27
N LYS A 146 -12.83 60.13 27.24
CA LYS A 146 -14.03 60.84 26.75
C LYS A 146 -14.47 62.01 27.65
N ASN A 147 -14.19 61.93 28.96
CA ASN A 147 -14.45 63.03 29.90
C ASN A 147 -13.40 64.15 29.85
N GLN A 148 -12.19 63.89 29.34
CA GLN A 148 -11.15 64.92 29.20
C GLN A 148 -11.20 65.68 27.86
N ASN A 149 -11.89 65.16 26.84
CA ASN A 149 -11.85 65.72 25.47
C ASN A 149 -13.15 66.39 24.97
N LEU A 150 -14.05 66.81 25.87
CA LEU A 150 -15.23 67.63 25.53
C LEU A 150 -14.89 69.12 25.27
N ALA A 151 -13.62 69.49 25.24
CA ALA A 151 -13.17 70.82 24.84
C ALA A 151 -12.47 70.78 23.46
N GLY A 152 -13.26 70.94 22.40
CA GLY A 152 -12.81 71.79 21.28
C GLY A 152 -12.14 71.17 20.05
N VAL A 153 -12.65 70.07 19.47
CA VAL A 153 -12.28 69.72 18.09
C VAL A 153 -13.51 69.43 17.23
N LYS A 154 -13.74 70.28 16.22
CA LYS A 154 -14.75 70.11 15.17
C LYS A 154 -14.43 68.87 14.31
N PRO A 155 -15.43 68.08 13.89
CA PRO A 155 -15.18 66.91 13.07
C PRO A 155 -14.83 67.32 11.63
N LEU A 156 -13.66 66.90 11.14
CA LEU A 156 -13.39 66.86 9.70
C LEU A 156 -14.09 65.64 9.10
N LEU A 157 -15.01 65.89 8.17
CA LEU A 157 -15.58 64.85 7.32
C LEU A 157 -14.49 64.21 6.47
N VAL A 158 -14.15 62.95 6.74
CA VAL A 158 -13.41 62.09 5.81
C VAL A 158 -14.44 61.27 5.03
N THR A 159 -14.53 61.53 3.74
CA THR A 159 -15.36 60.77 2.80
C THR A 159 -14.72 59.39 2.59
N THR A 160 -15.47 58.32 2.83
CA THR A 160 -15.02 56.94 2.58
C THR A 160 -15.32 56.56 1.14
N SER A 161 -14.30 56.39 0.30
CA SER A 161 -14.45 55.71 -0.99
C SER A 161 -14.63 54.20 -0.77
N LYS A 162 -15.81 53.66 -1.09
CA LYS A 162 -16.08 52.22 -1.14
C LYS A 162 -15.23 51.57 -2.24
N GLN A 163 -14.34 50.64 -1.89
CA GLN A 163 -13.76 49.68 -2.81
C GLN A 163 -14.39 48.30 -2.57
N THR A 164 -15.24 47.87 -3.50
CA THR A 164 -15.82 46.52 -3.55
C THR A 164 -14.80 45.56 -4.16
N ARG A 165 -14.43 44.49 -3.44
CA ARG A 165 -13.68 43.36 -4.02
C ARG A 165 -14.69 42.33 -4.56
N GLY A 166 -14.65 42.10 -5.87
CA GLY A 166 -15.42 41.05 -6.54
C GLY A 166 -14.83 39.64 -6.31
N PRO A 167 -15.57 38.57 -6.67
CA PRO A 167 -15.21 37.21 -6.34
C PRO A 167 -14.14 36.65 -7.30
N ALA A 168 -13.16 35.94 -6.74
CA ALA A 168 -12.12 35.23 -7.48
C ALA A 168 -12.68 33.94 -8.11
N SER A 169 -12.59 33.81 -9.43
CA SER A 169 -12.88 32.58 -10.15
C SER A 169 -11.63 31.69 -10.19
N HIS A 170 -11.73 30.46 -9.66
CA HIS A 170 -10.69 29.44 -9.78
C HIS A 170 -11.07 28.48 -10.90
N LYS A 171 -10.33 28.53 -12.02
CA LYS A 171 -10.37 27.51 -13.07
C LYS A 171 -9.53 26.31 -12.62
N ARG A 172 -10.13 25.11 -12.63
CA ARG A 172 -9.41 23.83 -12.49
C ARG A 172 -8.59 23.55 -13.76
N PRO A 173 -7.38 22.99 -13.65
CA PRO A 173 -6.69 22.41 -14.78
C PRO A 173 -7.35 21.08 -15.18
N ARG A 174 -7.49 20.86 -16.49
CA ARG A 174 -7.84 19.56 -17.06
C ARG A 174 -6.61 18.65 -17.01
N LEU A 175 -6.82 17.45 -16.49
CA LEU A 175 -6.22 16.20 -16.97
C LEU A 175 -7.39 15.26 -17.27
#